data_AF-A0A9P9CFZ7-F1
#
_entry.id   AF-A0A9P9CFZ7-F1
#
_cell.length_a   1.000
_cell.length_b   1.000
_cell.length_c   1.000
_cell.angle_alpha   90.00
_cell.angle_beta   90.00
_cell.angle_gamma   90.00
#
_symmetry.space_group_name_H-M   'P 1'
#
loop_
_entity.id
_entity.type
_entity.pdbx_description
1 polymer ?
#
loop_
_entity_poly.entity_id
_entity_poly.type
_entity_poly.pdbx_seq_one_letter_code
_entity_poly.pdbx_strand_id
1 'polypeptide(L)'
;MSDDERANDALHDLERPRKRFRHESYKSAISQVHVPSATNKTTLDDELDDSSSTHLAAALARAQQLNLSPAFVRFHAAVYNFCGSVPLMLLHLDDIVRLWSECVAISATGDSDADKEREDNGLAVLLE
;
A
#
# COMPACT_ATOMS: atom_id res chain seq x y z
N MET A 1 -30.03 46.52 -24.37
CA MET A 1 -29.49 45.33 -23.68
C MET A 1 -29.59 44.21 -24.69
N SER A 2 -28.49 43.95 -25.40
CA SER A 2 -28.46 43.06 -26.57
C SER A 2 -28.39 41.60 -26.12
N ASP A 3 -29.13 40.72 -26.79
CA ASP A 3 -29.23 39.29 -26.49
C ASP A 3 -27.87 38.55 -26.54
N ASP A 4 -26.87 39.13 -27.22
CA ASP A 4 -25.49 38.62 -27.27
C ASP A 4 -24.75 38.69 -25.91
N GLU A 5 -25.09 39.66 -25.05
CA GLU A 5 -24.48 39.78 -23.72
C GLU A 5 -24.97 38.67 -22.78
N ARG A 6 -26.20 38.20 -22.99
CA ARG A 6 -26.84 37.14 -22.19
C ARG A 6 -26.33 35.74 -22.56
N ALA A 7 -25.88 35.54 -23.80
CA ALA A 7 -25.25 34.30 -24.25
C ALA A 7 -23.82 34.13 -23.71
N ASN A 8 -23.11 35.25 -23.47
CA ASN A 8 -21.73 35.24 -22.99
C ASN A 8 -21.64 34.89 -21.48
N ASP A 9 -22.62 35.31 -20.67
CA ASP A 9 -22.68 34.98 -19.24
C ASP A 9 -23.03 33.49 -19.00
N ALA A 10 -23.76 32.86 -19.91
CA ALA A 10 -24.12 31.44 -19.84
C ALA A 10 -22.96 30.48 -20.18
N LEU A 11 -21.94 30.93 -20.91
CA LEU A 11 -20.75 30.13 -21.23
C LEU A 11 -19.75 30.07 -20.05
N HIS A 12 -19.72 31.11 -19.21
CA HIS A 12 -18.84 31.16 -18.04
C HIS A 12 -19.25 30.21 -16.90
N ASP A 13 -20.48 29.68 -16.93
CA ASP A 13 -20.98 28.77 -15.89
C ASP A 13 -20.64 27.29 -16.13
N LEU A 14 -20.15 26.94 -17.33
CA LEU A 14 -19.80 25.56 -17.72
C LEU A 14 -18.35 25.17 -17.38
N GLU A 15 -17.50 26.10 -16.94
CA GLU A 15 -16.05 25.89 -16.89
C GLU A 15 -15.40 26.22 -15.53
N ARG A 16 -16.18 26.32 -14.44
CA ARG A 16 -15.56 26.44 -13.11
C ARG A 16 -14.84 25.12 -12.77
N PRO A 17 -13.52 25.14 -12.45
CA PRO A 17 -12.80 23.94 -12.04
C PRO A 17 -13.49 23.32 -10.81
N ARG A 18 -14.22 22.22 -11.01
CA ARG A 18 -14.81 21.48 -9.91
C ARG A 18 -13.67 21.02 -9.02
N LYS A 19 -13.77 21.27 -7.71
CA LYS A 19 -12.83 20.72 -6.73
C LYS A 19 -12.74 19.20 -6.94
N ARG A 20 -11.58 18.74 -7.44
CA ARG A 20 -11.31 17.31 -7.68
C ARG A 20 -11.19 16.53 -6.38
N PHE A 21 -10.86 17.24 -5.29
CA PHE A 21 -10.75 16.68 -3.95
C PHE A 21 -11.96 17.10 -3.12
N ARG A 22 -12.71 16.10 -2.65
CA ARG A 22 -13.82 16.26 -1.72
C ARG A 22 -13.35 15.80 -0.34
N HIS A 23 -13.58 16.60 0.70
CA HIS A 23 -13.41 16.11 2.06
C HIS A 23 -14.47 15.03 2.30
N GLU A 24 -13.99 13.86 2.65
CA GLU A 24 -14.82 12.72 2.97
C GLU A 24 -14.55 12.32 4.42
N SER A 25 -15.61 12.28 5.23
CA SER A 25 -15.49 11.80 6.60
C SER A 25 -15.21 10.31 6.59
N TYR A 26 -14.44 9.82 7.56
CA TYR A 26 -14.13 8.41 7.70
C TYR A 26 -15.37 7.50 7.66
N LYS A 27 -16.46 7.93 8.31
CA LYS A 27 -17.75 7.22 8.28
C LYS A 27 -18.37 7.15 6.87
N SER A 28 -18.27 8.23 6.09
CA SER A 28 -18.71 8.26 4.69
C SER A 28 -17.86 7.34 3.82
N ALA A 29 -16.53 7.38 3.99
CA ALA A 29 -15.60 6.55 3.24
C ALA A 29 -15.86 5.05 3.45
N ILE A 30 -16.02 4.61 4.70
CA ILE A 30 -16.31 3.19 4.98
C ILE A 30 -17.63 2.74 4.36
N SER A 31 -18.66 3.59 4.39
CA SER A 31 -19.97 3.22 3.82
C SER A 31 -19.94 3.01 2.30
N GLN A 32 -18.92 3.53 1.62
CA GLN A 32 -18.73 3.35 0.18
C GLN A 32 -17.87 2.12 -0.14
N VAL A 33 -17.01 1.69 0.79
CA VAL A 33 -16.17 0.49 0.63
C VAL A 33 -17.01 -0.75 0.93
N HIS A 34 -17.48 -1.40 -0.13
CA HIS A 34 -18.12 -2.70 -0.05
C HIS A 34 -17.07 -3.79 -0.28
N VAL A 35 -17.21 -4.92 0.41
CA VAL A 35 -16.32 -6.07 0.20
C VAL A 35 -16.44 -6.48 -1.27
N PRO A 36 -15.36 -6.48 -2.06
CA PRO A 36 -15.42 -6.91 -3.45
C PRO A 36 -15.99 -8.33 -3.50
N SER A 37 -16.96 -8.58 -4.39
CA SER A 37 -17.48 -9.92 -4.62
C SER A 37 -16.32 -10.87 -4.92
N ALA A 38 -16.28 -12.04 -4.27
CA ALA A 38 -15.23 -13.05 -4.44
C ALA A 38 -15.06 -13.52 -5.90
N THR A 39 -15.99 -13.16 -6.79
CA THR A 39 -16.01 -13.47 -8.22
C THR A 39 -15.43 -12.37 -9.11
N ASN A 40 -15.16 -11.18 -8.58
CA ASN A 40 -14.47 -10.15 -9.35
C ASN A 40 -13.02 -10.59 -9.44
N LYS A 41 -12.62 -11.08 -10.62
CA LYS A 41 -11.26 -11.49 -10.94
C LYS A 41 -10.27 -10.42 -10.50
N THR A 42 -9.72 -10.61 -9.30
CA THR A 42 -8.53 -9.91 -8.88
C THR A 42 -7.36 -10.49 -9.68
N THR A 43 -6.29 -9.73 -9.85
CA THR A 43 -5.02 -10.08 -10.52
C THR A 43 -4.30 -11.34 -10.01
N LEU A 44 -4.98 -12.14 -9.17
CA LEU A 44 -4.62 -13.51 -8.79
C LEU A 44 -4.82 -14.52 -9.92
N ASP A 45 -5.63 -14.19 -10.93
CA ASP A 45 -5.94 -15.04 -12.10
C ASP A 45 -4.93 -14.85 -13.25
N ASP A 46 -3.85 -14.08 -13.05
CA ASP A 46 -2.78 -13.97 -14.04
C ASP A 46 -2.09 -15.34 -14.17
N GLU A 47 -2.27 -16.00 -15.33
CA GLU A 47 -1.51 -17.18 -15.74
C GLU A 47 -0.02 -16.83 -15.67
N LEU A 48 0.67 -17.29 -14.63
CA LEU A 48 2.12 -17.30 -14.62
C LEU A 48 2.56 -18.40 -15.59
N ASP A 49 3.46 -18.05 -16.49
CA ASP A 49 4.18 -19.02 -17.31
C ASP A 49 4.67 -20.17 -16.40
N ASP A 50 4.59 -21.42 -16.87
CA ASP A 50 5.02 -22.66 -16.21
C ASP A 50 6.52 -22.69 -15.80
N SER A 51 7.20 -21.56 -15.95
CA SER A 51 8.62 -21.35 -15.74
C SER A 51 8.91 -20.91 -14.30
N SER A 52 9.26 -21.88 -13.46
CA SER A 52 10.20 -21.77 -12.32
C SER A 52 9.87 -20.84 -11.13
N SER A 53 9.00 -19.85 -11.26
CA SER A 53 8.74 -18.82 -10.24
C SER A 53 7.41 -19.03 -9.51
N THR A 54 7.35 -18.71 -8.22
CA THR A 54 6.13 -18.87 -7.41
C THR A 54 5.19 -17.67 -7.57
N HIS A 55 3.87 -17.89 -7.47
CA HIS A 55 2.88 -16.80 -7.41
C HIS A 55 3.22 -15.77 -6.33
N LEU A 56 3.76 -16.23 -5.20
CA LEU A 56 4.20 -15.36 -4.11
C LEU A 56 5.37 -14.47 -4.54
N ALA A 57 6.40 -15.01 -5.18
CA ALA A 57 7.54 -14.22 -5.67
C ALA A 57 7.10 -13.13 -6.66
N ALA A 58 6.21 -13.47 -7.60
CA ALA A 58 5.67 -12.52 -8.56
C ALA A 58 4.82 -11.43 -7.87
N ALA A 59 3.97 -11.81 -6.91
CA ALA A 59 3.16 -10.86 -6.14
C ALA A 59 4.03 -9.91 -5.29
N LEU A 60 5.08 -10.43 -4.66
CA LEU A 60 6.04 -9.66 -3.88
C LEU A 60 6.79 -8.63 -4.73
N ALA A 61 7.25 -9.04 -5.91
CA ALA A 61 7.92 -8.13 -6.85
C ALA A 61 6.98 -7.00 -7.31
N ARG A 62 5.72 -7.30 -7.62
CA ARG A 62 4.71 -6.28 -7.95
C ARG A 62 4.43 -5.35 -6.77
N ALA A 63 4.28 -5.91 -5.58
CA ALA A 63 4.03 -5.13 -4.37
C ALA A 63 5.21 -4.21 -4.02
N GLN A 64 6.46 -4.62 -4.27
CA GLN A 64 7.64 -3.77 -4.07
C GLN A 64 7.66 -2.52 -4.97
N GLN A 65 7.11 -2.61 -6.19
CA GLN A 65 7.00 -1.45 -7.08
C GLN A 65 5.98 -0.41 -6.57
N LEU A 66 5.01 -0.83 -5.75
CA LEU A 66 3.93 0.03 -5.25
C LEU A 66 4.10 0.43 -3.79
N ASN A 67 4.75 -0.42 -2.98
CA ASN A 67 4.89 -0.25 -1.55
C ASN A 67 6.37 -0.15 -1.17
N LEU A 68 6.77 1.04 -0.74
CA LEU A 68 8.14 1.35 -0.28
C LEU A 68 8.20 1.59 1.24
N SER A 69 7.20 1.13 2.00
CA SER A 69 7.25 1.25 3.46
C SER A 69 8.44 0.46 4.03
N PRO A 70 9.15 0.98 5.05
CA PRO A 70 10.32 0.30 5.62
C PRO A 70 10.00 -1.11 6.14
N ALA A 71 8.82 -1.30 6.73
CA ALA A 71 8.35 -2.59 7.21
C ALA A 71 8.21 -3.59 6.05
N PHE A 72 7.55 -3.20 4.95
CA PHE A 72 7.39 -4.04 3.78
C PHE A 72 8.73 -4.38 3.12
N VAL A 73 9.64 -3.41 2.99
CA VAL A 73 10.96 -3.64 2.38
C VAL A 73 11.79 -4.64 3.20
N ARG A 74 11.76 -4.53 4.53
CA ARG A 74 12.43 -5.49 5.44
C ARG A 74 11.83 -6.89 5.31
N PHE A 75 10.51 -6.99 5.31
CA PHE A 75 9.81 -8.26 5.09
C PHE A 75 10.16 -8.88 3.73
N HIS A 76 10.11 -8.09 2.66
CA HIS A 76 10.45 -8.54 1.31
C HIS A 76 11.87 -9.08 1.24
N ALA A 77 12.85 -8.36 1.79
CA ALA A 77 14.24 -8.78 1.81
C ALA A 77 14.45 -10.11 2.56
N ALA A 78 13.72 -10.34 3.66
CA ALA A 78 13.78 -11.57 4.43
C ALA A 78 13.13 -12.76 3.69
N VAL A 79 12.02 -12.52 3.01
CA VAL A 79 11.19 -13.57 2.40
C VAL A 79 11.59 -13.91 0.96
N TYR A 80 12.24 -12.99 0.25
CA TYR A 80 12.62 -13.17 -1.17
C TYR A 80 13.39 -14.47 -1.43
N ASN A 81 14.31 -14.84 -0.54
CA ASN A 81 15.12 -16.05 -0.67
C ASN A 81 14.31 -17.35 -0.52
N PHE A 82 13.17 -17.33 0.18
CA PHE A 82 12.32 -18.51 0.38
C PHE A 82 11.34 -18.74 -0.78
N CYS A 83 11.10 -17.72 -1.61
CA CYS A 83 10.07 -17.75 -2.65
C CYS A 83 10.59 -18.20 -4.03
N GLY A 84 11.89 -18.55 -4.15
CA GLY A 84 12.54 -18.86 -5.42
C GLY A 84 12.01 -20.11 -6.13
N SER A 85 11.34 -21.02 -5.42
CA SER A 85 10.65 -22.17 -6.01
C SER A 85 9.52 -22.65 -5.10
N VAL A 86 8.55 -23.40 -5.65
CA VAL A 86 7.41 -23.93 -4.87
C VAL A 86 7.85 -24.84 -3.72
N PRO A 87 8.77 -25.81 -3.91
CA PRO A 87 9.21 -26.67 -2.80
C PRO A 87 9.90 -25.89 -1.67
N LEU A 88 10.70 -24.88 -2.03
CA LEU A 88 11.39 -24.04 -1.05
C LEU A 88 10.40 -23.18 -0.25
N MET A 89 9.38 -22.64 -0.93
CA MET A 89 8.31 -21.88 -0.29
C MET A 89 7.51 -22.75 0.70
N LEU A 90 7.19 -23.99 0.32
CA LEU A 90 6.46 -24.92 1.19
C LEU A 90 7.30 -25.36 2.41
N LEU A 91 8.61 -25.53 2.23
CA LEU A 91 9.53 -25.87 3.32
C LEU A 91 9.59 -24.76 4.39
N HIS A 92 9.51 -23.50 3.97
CA HIS A 92 9.63 -22.31 4.83
C HIS A 92 8.30 -21.60 5.06
N LEU A 93 7.16 -22.25 4.82
CA LEU A 93 5.84 -21.62 4.90
C LEU A 93 5.58 -20.98 6.28
N ASP A 94 5.92 -21.71 7.34
CA ASP A 94 5.74 -21.22 8.72
C ASP A 94 6.60 -19.99 9.01
N ASP A 95 7.85 -19.96 8.51
CA ASP A 95 8.74 -18.81 8.65
C ASP A 95 8.20 -17.59 7.89
N ILE A 96 7.68 -17.80 6.68
CA ILE A 96 7.09 -16.74 5.86
C ILE A 96 5.87 -16.14 6.57
N VAL A 97 4.96 -16.98 7.09
CA VAL A 97 3.75 -16.54 7.80
C VAL A 97 4.09 -15.84 9.11
N ARG A 98 5.10 -16.33 9.83
CA ARG A 98 5.60 -15.70 11.06
C ARG A 98 6.18 -14.33 10.79
N LEU A 99 7.08 -14.20 9.83
CA LEU A 99 7.68 -12.92 9.41
C LEU A 99 6.62 -11.90 8.97
N TRP A 100 5.59 -12.36 8.26
CA TRP A 100 4.47 -11.51 7.87
C TRP A 100 3.71 -10.99 9.09
N SER A 101 3.38 -11.88 10.03
CA SER A 101 2.66 -11.53 11.25
C SER A 101 3.42 -10.54 12.13
N GLU A 102 4.73 -10.74 12.28
CA GLU A 102 5.63 -9.82 12.98
C GLU A 102 5.67 -8.44 12.28
N CYS A 103 5.79 -8.42 10.96
CA CYS A 103 5.78 -7.18 10.18
C CYS A 103 4.46 -6.40 10.31
N VAL A 104 3.32 -7.10 10.28
CA VAL A 104 2.00 -6.49 10.46
C VAL A 104 1.87 -5.93 11.88
N ALA A 105 2.31 -6.66 12.89
CA ALA A 105 2.28 -6.21 14.28
C ALA A 105 3.10 -4.92 14.47
N ILE A 106 4.34 -4.89 13.96
CA ILE A 106 5.22 -3.71 14.02
C ILE A 106 4.60 -2.51 13.30
N SER A 107 3.99 -2.73 12.12
CA SER A 107 3.33 -1.64 11.38
C SER A 107 2.09 -1.09 12.08
N ALA A 108 1.39 -1.94 12.85
CA ALA A 108 0.18 -1.56 13.59
C ALA A 108 0.48 -0.81 14.89
N THR A 109 1.58 -1.14 15.56
CA THR A 109 1.99 -0.48 16.81
C THR A 109 2.67 0.87 16.59
N GLY A 110 3.06 1.19 15.35
CA GLY A 110 3.94 2.32 15.08
C GLY A 110 5.31 2.11 15.72
N ASP A 111 6.33 2.74 15.17
CA ASP A 111 7.73 2.63 15.62
C ASP A 111 7.98 3.35 16.98
N SER A 112 7.02 3.27 17.90
CA SER A 112 6.97 3.97 19.18
C SER A 112 8.14 3.66 20.12
N ASP A 113 8.87 2.57 19.90
CA ASP A 113 9.99 2.19 20.74
C ASP A 113 11.34 2.51 20.10
N ALA A 114 11.44 2.60 18.77
CA ALA A 114 12.67 3.05 18.11
C ALA A 114 12.89 4.57 18.18
N ASP A 115 11.82 5.36 18.26
CA ASP A 115 11.93 6.81 18.47
C ASP A 115 12.38 7.18 19.90
N LYS A 116 12.06 6.36 20.91
CA LYS A 116 12.50 6.59 22.30
C LYS A 116 14.01 6.44 22.47
N GLU A 117 14.61 5.42 21.86
CA GLU A 117 16.08 5.23 21.96
C GLU A 117 16.87 6.30 21.19
N ARG A 118 16.25 6.96 20.20
CA ARG A 118 16.92 8.02 19.43
C ARG A 118 16.92 9.36 20.14
N GLU A 119 15.89 9.68 20.93
CA GLU A 119 15.84 10.90 21.75
C GLU A 119 16.85 10.86 22.91
N ASP A 120 17.02 9.70 23.56
CA ASP A 120 17.97 9.54 24.66
C ASP A 120 19.44 9.65 24.20
N ASN A 121 19.76 9.14 23.02
CA ASN A 121 21.09 9.24 22.42
C ASN A 121 21.39 10.63 21.82
N GLY A 122 20.36 11.40 21.45
CA GLY A 122 20.51 12.77 20.95
C GLY A 122 20.88 13.78 22.03
N LEU A 123 20.42 13.56 23.27
CA LEU A 123 20.79 14.36 24.44
C LEU A 123 22.22 14.12 24.92
N ALA A 124 22.75 12.90 24.75
CA ALA A 124 24.12 12.56 25.15
C ALA A 124 25.20 13.22 24.27
N VAL A 125 24.90 13.47 22.98
CA VAL A 125 25.87 14.05 22.02
C VAL A 125 26.02 15.57 22.17
N LEU A 126 25.11 16.26 22.88
CA LEU A 126 25.14 17.72 23.06
C LEU A 126 25.84 18.19 24.35
N LEU A 127 26.41 17.26 25.13
CA LEU A 127 27.07 17.56 26.41
C LEU A 127 28.56 17.16 26.46
N GLU A 128 29.19 16.91 25.31
CA GLU A 128 30.64 16.66 25.21
C GLU A 128 31.39 17.78 24.46
#